data_AF-A0A847W193-F1
#
_entry.id   AF-A0A847W193-F1
#
_cell.length_a   1.000
_cell.length_b   1.000
_cell.length_c   1.000
_cell.angle_alpha   90.00
_cell.angle_beta   90.00
_cell.angle_gamma   90.00
#
_symmetry.space_group_name_H-M   'P 1'
#
loop_
_entity.id
_entity.type
_entity.pdbx_description
1 polymer ?
#
loop_
_entity_poly.entity_id
_entity_poly.type
_entity_poly.pdbx_seq_one_letter_code
_entity_poly.pdbx_strand_id
1 'polypeptide(L)'
;MVGGTVKGMSYDASSSFDDSIAREISPFDVTDQKNFNEAYIAGFYSDRLSTPPETYGDTVEETAIDAFYSGIGERAGGVKVTAPRDYSEKKMQTGINGYRYRVDLFPVWFLTWKNRNRVAYSVMNGQTGKLSMDIPVNKKAFFTVSGIMTAVLFIILSFIPMFILPKTISLIAAVFLIITSFVFSGEIKKIYYRENHIYDLGNVHFRKGKQEKKKPVSSGRKKGMSKVSALLFMMVVITIFLKMD
;
A
#
# COMPACT_ATOMS: atom_id res chain seq x y z
N MET A 1 4.89 -36.28 -16.22
CA MET A 1 4.31 -34.97 -15.85
C MET A 1 5.27 -33.89 -16.27
N VAL A 2 4.85 -32.96 -17.13
CA VAL A 2 5.64 -31.76 -17.46
C VAL A 2 5.36 -30.75 -16.36
N GLY A 3 6.32 -30.54 -15.45
CA GLY A 3 6.24 -29.53 -14.41
C GLY A 3 6.87 -28.22 -14.88
N GLY A 4 6.27 -27.08 -14.53
CA GLY A 4 6.80 -25.75 -14.80
C GLY A 4 7.22 -25.05 -13.51
N THR A 5 8.00 -23.97 -13.63
CA THR A 5 8.31 -23.07 -12.51
C THR A 5 8.19 -21.63 -12.98
N VAL A 6 7.42 -20.82 -12.26
CA VAL A 6 7.35 -19.37 -12.49
C VAL A 6 8.56 -18.73 -11.82
N LYS A 7 9.34 -17.97 -12.59
CA LYS A 7 10.54 -17.24 -12.13
C LYS A 7 10.34 -15.73 -12.32
N GLY A 8 11.17 -14.92 -11.67
CA GLY A 8 11.15 -13.46 -11.80
C GLY A 8 10.25 -12.73 -10.81
N MET A 9 9.77 -13.42 -9.76
CA MET A 9 9.12 -12.79 -8.62
C MET A 9 10.18 -12.46 -7.56
N SER A 10 10.32 -11.19 -7.23
CA SER A 10 11.23 -10.69 -6.20
C SER A 10 10.45 -9.90 -5.16
N TYR A 11 10.68 -10.19 -3.89
CA TYR A 11 10.15 -9.44 -2.76
C TYR A 11 11.32 -8.92 -1.94
N ASP A 12 11.12 -7.80 -1.26
CA ASP A 12 12.15 -7.30 -0.36
C ASP A 12 12.36 -8.26 0.81
N ALA A 13 13.60 -8.33 1.27
CA ALA A 13 14.02 -9.22 2.34
C ALA A 13 14.44 -8.42 3.61
N SER A 14 14.32 -7.10 3.55
CA SER A 14 14.43 -6.19 4.68
C SER A 14 13.04 -5.90 5.27
N SER A 15 13.03 -5.37 6.48
CA SER A 15 11.81 -4.90 7.16
C SER A 15 11.79 -3.39 7.32
N SER A 16 12.92 -2.74 6.99
CA SER A 16 13.07 -1.30 6.93
C SER A 16 12.80 -0.72 5.54
N PHE A 17 12.82 -1.55 4.50
CA PHE A 17 12.52 -1.13 3.14
C PHE A 17 11.06 -1.47 2.81
N ASP A 18 10.32 -0.48 2.33
CA ASP A 18 8.87 -0.57 2.18
C ASP A 18 8.49 -1.39 0.94
N ASP A 19 7.62 -2.39 1.13
CA ASP A 19 7.12 -3.28 0.06
C ASP A 19 6.52 -2.54 -1.13
N SER A 20 5.90 -1.37 -0.91
CA SER A 20 5.32 -0.57 -1.99
C SER A 20 6.39 0.05 -2.89
N ILE A 21 7.49 0.53 -2.29
CA ILE A 21 8.65 1.07 -3.01
C ILE A 21 9.35 -0.06 -3.77
N ALA A 22 9.58 -1.19 -3.10
CA ALA A 22 10.18 -2.38 -3.72
C ALA A 22 9.39 -2.85 -4.96
N ARG A 23 8.06 -2.82 -4.89
CA ARG A 23 7.18 -3.18 -6.01
C ARG A 23 7.23 -2.17 -7.16
N GLU A 24 7.37 -0.89 -6.86
CA GLU A 24 7.42 0.18 -7.87
C GLU A 24 8.73 0.12 -8.69
N ILE A 25 9.85 -0.23 -8.06
CA ILE A 25 11.14 -0.40 -8.74
C ILE A 25 11.31 -1.77 -9.43
N SER A 26 10.37 -2.70 -9.21
CA SER A 26 10.35 -4.03 -9.83
C SER A 26 9.82 -3.98 -11.28
N PRO A 27 10.15 -4.96 -12.16
CA PRO A 27 10.91 -6.18 -11.92
C PRO A 27 12.42 -5.98 -12.07
N PHE A 28 13.18 -6.92 -11.52
CA PHE A 28 14.62 -7.05 -11.74
C PHE A 28 14.90 -8.16 -12.75
N ASP A 29 15.92 -7.93 -13.58
CA ASP A 29 16.36 -8.96 -14.52
C ASP A 29 17.30 -9.93 -13.82
N VAL A 30 16.92 -11.21 -13.84
CA VAL A 30 17.63 -12.32 -13.20
C VAL A 30 18.32 -13.25 -14.20
N THR A 31 18.29 -12.92 -15.50
CA THR A 31 18.90 -13.75 -16.56
C THR A 31 20.42 -13.81 -16.42
N ASP A 32 21.07 -12.68 -16.13
CA ASP A 32 22.52 -12.53 -15.99
C ASP A 32 23.02 -12.52 -14.53
N GLN A 33 22.31 -13.23 -13.64
CA GLN A 33 22.70 -13.34 -12.23
C GLN A 33 24.08 -14.00 -12.08
N LYS A 34 24.93 -13.44 -11.20
CA LYS A 34 26.26 -13.98 -10.86
C LYS A 34 26.24 -14.57 -9.46
N ASN A 35 27.08 -15.58 -9.22
CA ASN A 35 27.30 -16.08 -7.88
C ASN A 35 27.85 -14.96 -6.99
N PHE A 36 27.34 -14.91 -5.76
CA PHE A 36 27.77 -13.92 -4.77
C PHE A 36 29.27 -14.03 -4.50
N ASN A 37 29.91 -12.88 -4.38
CA ASN A 37 31.30 -12.70 -3.99
C ASN A 37 31.34 -11.49 -3.04
N GLU A 38 32.05 -11.61 -1.93
CA GLU A 38 32.15 -10.59 -0.89
C GLU A 38 32.69 -9.26 -1.43
N ALA A 39 33.52 -9.30 -2.49
CA ALA A 39 34.03 -8.11 -3.16
C ALA A 39 32.91 -7.21 -3.72
N TYR A 40 31.73 -7.75 -4.04
CA TYR A 40 30.60 -6.94 -4.49
C TYR A 40 30.03 -6.02 -3.40
N ILE A 41 30.26 -6.31 -2.11
CA ILE A 41 29.81 -5.44 -1.01
C ILE A 41 30.85 -4.35 -0.70
N ALA A 42 32.10 -4.51 -1.14
CA ALA A 42 33.23 -3.63 -0.78
C ALA A 42 33.14 -2.16 -1.27
N GLY A 43 32.03 -1.75 -1.89
CA GLY A 43 31.73 -0.37 -2.26
C GLY A 43 30.25 -0.02 -2.24
N PHE A 44 29.39 -0.90 -1.69
CA PHE A 44 27.94 -0.75 -1.70
C PHE A 44 27.37 -0.95 -0.29
N TYR A 45 26.31 -0.22 0.02
CA TYR A 45 25.53 -0.47 1.23
C TYR A 45 24.50 -1.57 0.94
N SER A 46 24.51 -2.60 1.77
CA SER A 46 23.50 -3.66 1.75
C SER A 46 22.88 -3.81 3.13
N ASP A 47 21.54 -3.79 3.19
CA ASP A 47 20.82 -4.09 4.42
C ASP A 47 20.95 -5.56 4.81
N ARG A 48 20.89 -5.83 6.12
CA ARG A 48 20.89 -7.21 6.63
C ARG A 48 19.50 -7.81 6.45
N LEU A 49 19.47 -9.07 6.00
CA LEU A 49 18.26 -9.88 5.96
C LEU A 49 17.54 -9.86 7.32
N SER A 50 16.29 -9.39 7.33
CA SER A 50 15.45 -9.36 8.54
C SER A 50 14.09 -10.02 8.36
N THR A 51 13.64 -10.18 7.12
CA THR A 51 12.33 -10.75 6.80
C THR A 51 12.51 -12.19 6.31
N PRO A 52 11.90 -13.17 6.99
CA PRO A 52 12.00 -14.57 6.56
C PRO A 52 11.14 -14.81 5.31
N PRO A 53 11.55 -15.69 4.37
CA PRO A 53 10.85 -15.94 3.11
C PRO A 53 9.39 -16.37 3.28
N GLU A 54 9.08 -17.03 4.40
CA GLU A 54 7.74 -17.48 4.77
C GLU A 54 6.74 -16.32 4.87
N THR A 55 7.22 -15.11 5.12
CA THR A 55 6.40 -13.90 5.21
C THR A 55 5.63 -13.63 3.91
N TYR A 56 6.22 -13.95 2.76
CA TYR A 56 5.63 -13.69 1.45
C TYR A 56 5.12 -14.96 0.75
N GLY A 57 5.19 -16.13 1.40
CA GLY A 57 4.87 -17.41 0.77
C GLY A 57 3.48 -17.45 0.14
N ASP A 58 2.46 -17.03 0.88
CA ASP A 58 1.08 -16.98 0.39
C ASP A 58 0.93 -15.99 -0.77
N THR A 59 1.58 -14.81 -0.68
CA THR A 59 1.55 -13.78 -1.73
C THR A 59 2.25 -14.25 -3.01
N VAL A 60 3.34 -15.00 -2.89
CA VAL A 60 4.06 -15.60 -4.01
C VAL A 60 3.18 -16.62 -4.73
N GLU A 61 2.53 -17.50 -3.98
CA GLU A 61 1.62 -18.50 -4.54
C GLU A 61 0.44 -17.85 -5.25
N GLU A 62 -0.20 -16.86 -4.63
CA GLU A 62 -1.31 -16.12 -5.22
C GLU A 62 -0.88 -15.40 -6.51
N THR A 63 0.27 -14.71 -6.48
CA THR A 63 0.81 -14.03 -7.66
C THR A 63 1.12 -15.02 -8.79
N ALA A 64 1.65 -16.20 -8.46
CA ALA A 64 1.94 -17.25 -9.44
C ALA A 64 0.67 -17.83 -10.08
N ILE A 65 -0.38 -18.04 -9.26
CA ILE A 65 -1.70 -18.48 -9.73
C ILE A 65 -2.28 -17.44 -10.69
N ASP A 66 -2.26 -16.17 -10.33
CA ASP A 66 -2.80 -15.10 -11.17
C ASP A 66 -1.98 -14.90 -12.45
N ALA A 67 -0.65 -15.02 -12.39
CA ALA A 67 0.22 -15.01 -13.56
C ALA A 67 -0.08 -16.20 -14.51
N PHE A 68 -0.39 -17.38 -13.96
CA PHE A 68 -0.79 -18.54 -14.74
C PHE A 68 -2.10 -18.28 -15.51
N TYR A 69 -3.17 -17.83 -14.83
CA TYR A 69 -4.44 -17.53 -15.49
C TYR A 69 -4.30 -16.40 -16.52
N SER A 70 -3.54 -15.36 -16.21
CA SER A 70 -3.27 -14.25 -17.13
C SER A 70 -2.53 -14.74 -18.37
N GLY A 71 -1.50 -15.57 -18.20
CA GLY A 71 -0.72 -16.13 -19.30
C GLY A 71 -1.46 -17.14 -20.17
N ILE A 72 -2.48 -17.83 -19.64
CA ILE A 72 -3.42 -18.62 -20.44
C ILE A 72 -4.34 -17.69 -21.22
N GLY A 73 -4.93 -16.69 -20.56
CA GLY A 73 -5.84 -15.73 -21.20
C GLY A 73 -5.22 -15.04 -22.42
N GLU A 74 -3.96 -14.62 -22.29
CA GLU A 74 -3.21 -13.99 -23.39
C GLU A 74 -2.96 -14.96 -24.57
N ARG A 75 -2.66 -16.22 -24.29
CA ARG A 75 -2.38 -17.24 -25.32
C ARG A 75 -3.64 -17.88 -25.90
N ALA A 76 -4.78 -17.74 -25.24
CA ALA A 76 -6.03 -18.43 -25.60
C ALA A 76 -6.74 -17.84 -26.83
N GLY A 77 -6.20 -16.80 -27.47
CA GLY A 77 -6.55 -16.40 -28.84
C GLY A 77 -8.05 -16.15 -29.09
N GLY A 78 -8.79 -15.67 -28.08
CA GLY A 78 -10.23 -15.37 -28.18
C GLY A 78 -11.13 -16.23 -27.28
N VAL A 79 -10.60 -17.23 -26.59
CA VAL A 79 -11.35 -17.96 -25.55
C VAL A 79 -11.30 -17.19 -24.23
N LYS A 80 -12.48 -16.85 -23.69
CA LYS A 80 -12.59 -16.22 -22.37
C LYS A 80 -12.24 -17.23 -21.27
N VAL A 81 -11.01 -17.13 -20.76
CA VAL A 81 -10.60 -17.88 -19.56
C VAL A 81 -11.37 -17.34 -18.36
N THR A 82 -12.16 -18.20 -17.72
CA THR A 82 -12.88 -17.86 -16.49
C THR A 82 -12.15 -18.53 -15.32
N ALA A 83 -11.42 -17.74 -14.54
CA ALA A 83 -10.80 -18.24 -13.33
C ALA A 83 -11.88 -18.42 -12.24
N PRO A 84 -11.82 -19.49 -11.42
CA PRO A 84 -12.65 -19.62 -10.24
C PRO A 84 -12.55 -18.40 -9.31
N ARG A 85 -13.63 -18.09 -8.60
CA ARG A 85 -13.64 -17.00 -7.61
C ARG A 85 -12.92 -17.38 -6.32
N ASP A 86 -12.96 -18.65 -5.94
CA ASP A 86 -12.33 -19.14 -4.72
C ASP A 86 -10.84 -19.44 -4.95
N TYR A 87 -10.01 -18.96 -4.02
CA TYR A 87 -8.56 -19.17 -4.04
C TYR A 87 -8.21 -20.65 -3.90
N SER A 88 -8.92 -21.38 -3.05
CA SER A 88 -8.67 -22.80 -2.80
C SER A 88 -8.85 -23.63 -4.08
N GLU A 89 -9.90 -23.31 -4.84
CA GLU A 89 -10.17 -23.94 -6.13
C GLU A 89 -9.11 -23.58 -7.17
N LYS A 90 -8.71 -22.31 -7.26
CA LYS A 90 -7.61 -21.87 -8.14
C LYS A 90 -6.31 -22.61 -7.83
N LYS A 91 -5.93 -22.75 -6.56
CA LYS A 91 -4.72 -23.45 -6.13
C LYS A 91 -4.77 -24.94 -6.48
N MET A 92 -5.93 -25.57 -6.29
CA MET A 92 -6.13 -26.98 -6.67
C MET A 92 -6.00 -27.18 -8.18
N GLN A 93 -6.59 -26.30 -9.01
CA GLN A 93 -6.54 -26.40 -10.47
C GLN A 93 -5.13 -26.15 -11.02
N THR A 94 -4.38 -25.22 -10.43
CA THR A 94 -3.01 -24.89 -10.86
C THR A 94 -1.96 -25.88 -10.34
N GLY A 95 -2.25 -26.60 -9.25
CA GLY A 95 -1.33 -27.57 -8.64
C GLY A 95 -0.06 -26.94 -8.07
N ILE A 96 -0.06 -25.62 -7.83
CA ILE A 96 1.09 -24.91 -7.26
C ILE A 96 1.23 -25.33 -5.79
N ASN A 97 2.37 -25.97 -5.48
CA ASN A 97 2.65 -26.51 -4.16
C ASN A 97 3.99 -25.98 -3.65
N GLY A 98 3.93 -24.88 -2.89
CA GLY A 98 5.09 -24.25 -2.28
C GLY A 98 5.89 -23.35 -3.21
N TYR A 99 6.88 -22.71 -2.62
CA TYR A 99 7.79 -21.78 -3.26
C TYR A 99 9.23 -22.18 -2.93
N ARG A 100 10.15 -21.83 -3.84
CA ARG A 100 11.59 -21.91 -3.60
C ARG A 100 12.12 -20.50 -3.56
N TYR A 101 12.90 -20.18 -2.55
CA TYR A 101 13.51 -18.87 -2.41
C TYR A 101 15.02 -18.94 -2.61
N ARG A 102 15.58 -17.84 -3.08
CA ARG A 102 17.00 -17.52 -3.05
C ARG A 102 17.12 -16.08 -2.56
N VAL A 103 18.24 -15.77 -1.94
CA VAL A 103 18.56 -14.40 -1.51
C VAL A 103 19.54 -13.84 -2.52
N ASP A 104 19.06 -12.87 -3.29
CA ASP A 104 19.82 -12.22 -4.34
C ASP A 104 20.02 -10.73 -3.97
N LEU A 105 21.17 -10.15 -4.35
CA LEU A 105 21.44 -8.73 -4.15
C LEU A 105 21.20 -7.98 -5.45
N PHE A 106 20.22 -7.07 -5.44
CA PHE A 106 19.90 -6.25 -6.60
C PHE A 106 20.57 -4.87 -6.53
N PRO A 107 21.05 -4.33 -7.66
CA PRO A 107 21.60 -2.98 -7.69
C PRO A 107 20.45 -1.95 -7.60
N VAL A 108 20.45 -1.17 -6.52
CA VAL A 108 19.46 -0.12 -6.28
C VAL A 108 20.18 1.16 -5.90
N TRP A 109 19.80 2.27 -6.54
CA TRP A 109 20.32 3.60 -6.24
C TRP A 109 19.39 4.31 -5.26
N PHE A 110 19.95 4.75 -4.13
CA PHE A 110 19.26 5.56 -3.15
C PHE A 110 19.76 6.99 -3.24
N LEU A 111 18.85 7.92 -3.53
CA LEU A 111 19.11 9.35 -3.50
C LEU A 111 18.32 9.97 -2.35
N THR A 112 19.02 10.73 -1.53
CA THR A 112 18.43 11.49 -0.43
C THR A 112 18.68 12.96 -0.66
N TRP A 113 17.62 13.75 -0.77
CA TRP A 113 17.70 15.20 -0.87
C TRP A 113 17.11 15.84 0.37
N LYS A 114 17.91 16.65 1.07
CA LYS A 114 17.44 17.39 2.25
C LYS A 114 17.30 18.86 1.92
N ASN A 115 16.12 19.40 2.18
CA ASN A 115 15.87 20.84 2.12
C ASN A 115 15.16 21.30 3.40
N ARG A 116 15.84 22.15 4.17
CA ARG A 116 15.39 22.62 5.49
C ARG A 116 15.00 21.44 6.40
N ASN A 117 13.72 21.32 6.73
CA ASN A 117 13.16 20.31 7.63
C ASN A 117 12.55 19.10 6.89
N ARG A 118 12.63 19.04 5.56
CA ARG A 118 12.13 17.91 4.78
C ARG A 118 13.29 17.16 4.13
N VAL A 119 13.22 15.84 4.21
CA VAL A 119 14.08 14.92 3.47
C VAL A 119 13.20 14.21 2.44
N ALA A 120 13.55 14.30 1.17
CA ALA A 120 12.93 13.55 0.09
C ALA A 120 13.83 12.37 -0.25
N TYR A 121 13.19 11.21 -0.45
CA TYR A 121 13.87 9.98 -0.85
C TYR A 121 13.48 9.64 -2.28
N SER A 122 14.44 9.12 -3.03
CA SER A 122 14.23 8.60 -4.38
C SER A 122 15.02 7.31 -4.51
N VAL A 123 14.36 6.27 -5.00
CA VAL A 123 14.89 4.92 -5.10
C VAL A 123 14.73 4.47 -6.53
N MET A 124 15.84 4.08 -7.16
CA MET A 124 15.87 3.71 -8.57
C MET A 124 16.46 2.32 -8.77
N ASN A 125 15.81 1.53 -9.60
CA ASN A 125 16.36 0.27 -10.09
C ASN A 125 17.60 0.54 -10.94
N GLY A 126 18.75 -0.03 -10.55
CA GLY A 126 20.03 0.17 -11.24
C GLY A 126 20.14 -0.50 -12.62
N GLN A 127 19.28 -1.48 -12.91
CA GLN A 127 19.22 -2.15 -14.22
C GLN A 127 18.22 -1.47 -15.16
N THR A 128 16.97 -1.29 -14.70
CA THR A 128 15.86 -0.86 -15.56
C THR A 128 15.64 0.65 -15.57
N GLY A 129 16.17 1.36 -14.58
CA GLY A 129 15.94 2.79 -14.38
C GLY A 129 14.55 3.16 -13.87
N LYS A 130 13.72 2.18 -13.48
CA LYS A 130 12.44 2.45 -12.79
C LYS A 130 12.68 3.19 -11.48
N LEU A 131 11.91 4.24 -11.23
CA LEU A 131 12.12 5.20 -10.15
C LEU A 131 10.87 5.33 -9.29
N SER A 132 11.03 5.18 -7.98
CA SER A 132 10.07 5.55 -6.96
C SER A 132 10.60 6.79 -6.22
N MET A 133 9.81 7.86 -6.14
CA MET A 133 10.26 9.12 -5.54
C MET A 133 9.17 9.83 -4.75
N ASP A 134 9.52 10.37 -3.58
CA ASP A 134 8.68 11.33 -2.86
C ASP A 134 8.94 12.74 -3.40
N ILE A 135 8.05 13.20 -4.30
CA ILE A 135 8.19 14.52 -4.92
C ILE A 135 7.67 15.59 -3.94
N PRO A 136 8.50 16.59 -3.60
CA PRO A 136 8.06 17.65 -2.72
C PRO A 136 7.10 18.60 -3.42
N VAL A 137 5.87 18.68 -2.91
CA VAL A 137 4.89 19.66 -3.37
C VAL A 137 5.22 21.04 -2.80
N ASN A 138 5.41 22.03 -3.68
CA ASN A 138 5.47 23.43 -3.29
C ASN A 138 4.08 23.92 -2.90
N LYS A 139 3.82 24.03 -1.59
CA LYS A 139 2.52 24.44 -1.04
C LYS A 139 2.01 25.76 -1.63
N LYS A 140 2.90 26.77 -1.79
CA LYS A 140 2.50 28.07 -2.35
C LYS A 140 2.04 27.92 -3.79
N ALA A 141 2.85 27.29 -4.63
CA ALA A 141 2.50 27.06 -6.03
C ALA A 141 1.23 26.22 -6.16
N PHE A 142 1.07 25.17 -5.33
CA PHE A 142 -0.12 24.33 -5.31
C PHE A 142 -1.40 25.13 -5.02
N PHE A 143 -1.40 25.96 -3.96
CA PHE A 143 -2.57 26.78 -3.62
C PHE A 143 -2.81 27.90 -4.62
N THR A 144 -1.77 28.51 -5.19
CA THR A 144 -1.91 29.53 -6.23
C THR A 144 -2.54 28.95 -7.50
N VAL A 145 -2.00 27.84 -8.02
CA VAL A 145 -2.54 27.19 -9.22
C VAL A 145 -3.95 26.66 -8.98
N SER A 146 -4.20 26.03 -7.83
CA SER A 146 -5.53 25.55 -7.46
C SER A 146 -6.53 26.69 -7.30
N GLY A 147 -6.11 27.83 -6.73
CA GLY A 147 -6.94 29.02 -6.59
C GLY A 147 -7.31 29.66 -7.93
N ILE A 148 -6.34 29.78 -8.84
CA ILE A 148 -6.60 30.25 -10.21
C ILE A 148 -7.56 29.30 -10.92
N MET A 149 -7.30 27.99 -10.87
CA MET A 149 -8.17 26.97 -11.48
C MET A 149 -9.59 27.05 -10.92
N THR A 150 -9.73 27.21 -9.60
CA THR A 150 -11.03 27.37 -8.92
C THR A 150 -11.74 28.64 -9.38
N ALA A 151 -11.04 29.77 -9.50
CA ALA A 151 -11.62 31.02 -9.96
C ALA A 151 -12.11 30.92 -11.42
N VAL A 152 -11.31 30.31 -12.30
CA VAL A 152 -11.69 30.06 -13.70
C VAL A 152 -12.92 29.16 -13.78
N LEU A 153 -12.91 28.04 -13.05
CA LEU A 153 -14.06 27.13 -12.95
C LEU A 153 -15.30 27.86 -12.42
N PHE A 154 -15.16 28.67 -11.38
CA PHE A 154 -16.26 29.44 -10.80
C PHE A 154 -16.85 30.42 -11.81
N ILE A 155 -16.03 31.16 -12.55
CA ILE A 155 -16.48 32.09 -13.58
C ILE A 155 -17.26 31.34 -14.67
N ILE A 156 -16.72 30.25 -15.19
CA ILE A 156 -17.38 29.42 -16.21
C ILE A 156 -18.72 28.89 -15.69
N LEU A 157 -18.73 28.35 -14.47
CA LEU A 157 -19.92 27.77 -13.86
C LEU A 157 -20.95 28.84 -13.49
N SER A 158 -20.53 30.08 -13.23
CA SER A 158 -21.40 31.21 -12.90
C SER A 158 -22.15 31.77 -14.12
N PHE A 159 -21.72 31.48 -15.35
CA PHE A 159 -22.45 31.91 -16.57
C PHE A 159 -23.57 30.92 -16.97
N ILE A 160 -23.47 29.66 -16.56
CA ILE A 160 -24.46 28.60 -16.83
C ILE A 160 -25.84 28.80 -16.18
N PRO A 161 -25.99 29.29 -14.93
CA PRO A 161 -27.28 29.33 -14.22
C PRO A 161 -28.29 30.33 -14.78
N MET A 162 -27.92 31.18 -15.75
CA MET A 162 -28.84 32.13 -16.37
C MET A 162 -30.06 31.45 -17.06
N PHE A 163 -29.96 30.15 -17.37
CA PHE A 163 -30.98 29.38 -18.10
C PHE A 163 -31.67 28.28 -17.29
N ILE A 164 -31.33 28.11 -16.00
CA ILE A 164 -31.69 26.91 -15.21
C ILE A 164 -32.42 27.28 -13.90
N LEU A 165 -33.47 26.54 -13.54
CA LEU A 165 -34.20 26.78 -12.28
C LEU A 165 -33.32 26.55 -11.04
N PRO A 166 -33.37 27.42 -10.01
CA PRO A 166 -32.54 27.32 -8.80
C PRO A 166 -32.60 25.95 -8.09
N LYS A 167 -33.76 25.28 -8.13
CA LYS A 167 -33.96 23.97 -7.50
C LYS A 167 -33.08 22.88 -8.11
N THR A 168 -32.88 22.90 -9.43
CA THR A 168 -32.10 21.87 -10.14
C THR A 168 -30.60 22.03 -9.91
N ILE A 169 -30.10 23.27 -9.82
CA ILE A 169 -28.70 23.58 -9.52
C ILE A 169 -28.33 23.10 -8.12
N SER A 170 -29.20 23.35 -7.12
CA SER A 170 -29.01 22.88 -5.75
C SER A 170 -28.94 21.35 -5.66
N LEU A 171 -29.82 20.65 -6.40
CA LEU A 171 -29.82 19.18 -6.45
C LEU A 171 -28.52 18.63 -7.07
N ILE A 172 -28.07 19.19 -8.19
CA ILE A 172 -26.82 18.76 -8.85
C ILE A 172 -25.62 19.01 -7.93
N ALA A 173 -25.54 20.18 -7.28
CA ALA A 173 -24.48 20.50 -6.34
C ALA A 173 -24.44 19.51 -5.17
N ALA A 174 -25.59 19.13 -4.62
CA ALA A 174 -25.68 18.14 -3.55
C ALA A 174 -25.11 16.77 -3.99
N VAL A 175 -25.41 16.32 -5.21
CA VAL A 175 -24.87 15.06 -5.74
C VAL A 175 -23.34 15.13 -5.88
N PHE A 176 -22.80 16.23 -6.43
CA PHE A 176 -21.35 16.41 -6.55
C PHE A 176 -20.63 16.42 -5.20
N LEU A 177 -21.22 17.02 -4.17
CA LEU A 177 -20.66 17.02 -2.81
C LEU A 177 -20.63 15.61 -2.21
N ILE A 178 -21.67 14.81 -2.42
CA ILE A 178 -21.71 13.41 -1.95
C ILE A 178 -20.60 12.60 -2.63
N ILE A 179 -20.45 12.70 -3.94
CA ILE A 179 -19.39 12.01 -4.70
C ILE A 179 -18.01 12.43 -4.20
N THR A 180 -17.78 13.75 -4.04
CA THR A 180 -16.51 14.29 -3.56
C THR A 180 -16.17 13.80 -2.16
N SER A 181 -17.15 13.75 -1.26
CA SER A 181 -16.99 13.25 0.11
C SER A 181 -16.57 11.77 0.13
N PHE A 182 -17.16 10.96 -0.75
CA PHE A 182 -16.80 9.55 -0.86
C PHE A 182 -15.37 9.36 -1.37
N VAL A 183 -14.97 10.08 -2.42
CA VAL A 183 -13.60 10.05 -2.97
C VAL A 183 -12.58 10.51 -1.92
N PHE A 184 -12.85 11.63 -1.24
CA PHE A 184 -11.99 12.16 -0.19
C PHE A 184 -11.79 11.16 0.96
N SER A 185 -12.88 10.48 1.37
CA SER A 185 -12.82 9.43 2.37
C SER A 185 -11.97 8.24 1.92
N GLY A 186 -12.00 7.89 0.63
CA GLY A 186 -11.15 6.85 0.03
C GLY A 186 -9.66 7.23 0.07
N GLU A 187 -9.32 8.46 -0.32
CA GLU A 187 -7.93 8.95 -0.31
C GLU A 187 -7.36 9.05 1.11
N ILE A 188 -8.14 9.53 2.09
CA ILE A 188 -7.70 9.54 3.51
C ILE A 188 -7.39 8.13 3.99
N LYS A 189 -8.26 7.16 3.71
CA LYS A 189 -8.02 5.77 4.08
C LYS A 189 -6.73 5.27 3.45
N LYS A 190 -6.52 5.52 2.15
CA LYS A 190 -5.31 5.12 1.43
C LYS A 190 -4.04 5.73 2.05
N ILE A 191 -4.07 7.02 2.40
CA ILE A 191 -2.96 7.70 3.08
C ILE A 191 -2.72 7.07 4.46
N TYR A 192 -3.77 6.86 5.24
CA TYR A 192 -3.69 6.23 6.56
C TYR A 192 -3.05 4.84 6.50
N TYR A 193 -3.46 4.00 5.55
CA TYR A 193 -2.88 2.67 5.40
C TYR A 193 -1.40 2.70 5.00
N ARG A 194 -1.02 3.65 4.13
CA ARG A 194 0.37 3.85 3.70
C ARG A 194 1.26 4.35 4.83
N GLU A 195 0.82 5.36 5.58
CA GLU A 195 1.60 5.91 6.70
C GLU A 195 1.78 4.94 7.86
N ASN A 196 0.83 4.02 8.07
CA ASN A 196 0.92 3.00 9.11
C ASN A 196 1.66 1.72 8.68
N HIS A 197 2.19 1.68 7.45
CA HIS A 197 2.86 0.50 6.87
C HIS A 197 2.02 -0.79 7.03
N ILE A 198 0.70 -0.70 6.83
CA ILE A 198 -0.21 -1.83 7.10
C ILE A 198 -0.09 -2.91 6.02
N TYR A 199 0.21 -2.51 4.78
CA TYR A 199 0.41 -3.41 3.64
C TYR A 199 1.86 -3.87 3.47
N ASP A 200 2.76 -3.45 4.37
CA ASP A 200 4.16 -3.87 4.41
C ASP A 200 4.26 -5.13 5.29
N LEU A 201 4.30 -6.28 4.62
CA LEU A 201 4.30 -7.58 5.26
C LEU A 201 5.58 -7.79 6.08
N GLY A 202 6.73 -7.35 5.56
CA GLY A 202 8.03 -7.44 6.22
C GLY A 202 8.07 -6.65 7.54
N ASN A 203 7.62 -5.40 7.51
CA ASN A 203 7.56 -4.54 8.70
C ASN A 203 6.54 -5.05 9.73
N VAL A 204 5.35 -5.46 9.29
CA VAL A 204 4.33 -6.04 10.18
C VAL A 204 4.85 -7.29 10.89
N HIS A 205 5.51 -8.20 10.16
CA HIS A 205 6.09 -9.41 10.73
C HIS A 205 7.19 -9.08 11.74
N PHE A 206 8.09 -8.15 11.41
CA PHE A 206 9.16 -7.69 12.30
C PHE A 206 8.62 -7.05 13.60
N ARG A 207 7.57 -6.22 13.49
CA ARG A 207 6.92 -5.58 14.65
C ARG A 207 6.24 -6.61 15.56
N LYS A 208 5.54 -7.61 14.99
CA LYS A 208 4.97 -8.72 15.76
C LYS A 208 6.04 -9.49 16.52
N GLY A 209 7.13 -9.88 15.85
CA GLY A 209 8.25 -10.59 16.48
C GLY A 209 8.92 -9.80 17.60
N LYS A 210 9.04 -8.47 17.47
CA LYS A 210 9.51 -7.59 18.56
C LYS A 210 8.53 -7.53 19.73
N GLN A 211 7.23 -7.49 19.47
CA GLN A 211 6.20 -7.46 20.53
C GLN A 211 6.17 -8.77 21.31
N GLU A 212 6.27 -9.92 20.64
CA GLU A 212 6.34 -11.22 21.29
C GLU A 212 7.57 -11.36 22.19
N LYS A 213 8.74 -10.90 21.73
CA LYS A 213 9.97 -10.86 22.54
C LYS A 213 9.91 -9.89 23.72
N LYS A 214 9.07 -8.85 23.66
CA LYS A 214 8.89 -7.84 24.70
C LYS A 214 7.80 -8.18 25.71
N LYS A 215 6.96 -9.20 25.48
CA LYS A 215 5.97 -9.63 26.46
C LYS A 215 6.71 -10.32 27.62
N PRO A 216 6.71 -9.75 28.85
CA PRO A 216 7.15 -10.52 30.00
C PRO A 216 6.18 -11.69 30.18
N VAL A 217 6.72 -12.86 30.48
CA VAL A 217 5.92 -13.99 30.98
C VAL A 217 5.30 -13.54 32.30
N SER A 218 4.03 -13.13 32.29
CA SER A 218 3.32 -12.79 33.53
C SER A 218 1.94 -13.45 33.58
N SER A 219 1.91 -14.48 34.43
CA SER A 219 0.86 -14.83 35.40
C SER A 219 -0.39 -13.94 35.41
N GLY A 220 -1.56 -14.60 35.39
CA GLY A 220 -2.85 -13.97 35.44
C GLY A 220 -3.11 -13.15 36.71
N ARG A 221 -3.78 -12.00 36.52
CA ARG A 221 -4.94 -11.54 37.31
C ARG A 221 -5.52 -10.29 36.64
N LYS A 222 -6.70 -10.40 36.01
CA LYS A 222 -7.49 -9.22 35.62
C LYS A 222 -8.51 -8.94 36.73
N LYS A 223 -8.32 -7.86 37.49
CA LYS A 223 -9.39 -7.23 38.29
C LYS A 223 -9.88 -5.99 37.54
N GLY A 224 -11.20 -5.88 37.46
CA GLY A 224 -11.92 -4.93 36.62
C GLY A 224 -11.84 -3.49 37.10
N MET A 225 -11.83 -2.59 36.12
CA MET A 225 -12.07 -1.16 36.32
C MET A 225 -12.54 -0.54 34.98
N SER A 226 -13.73 -0.93 34.50
CA SER A 226 -14.36 -0.27 33.33
C SER A 226 -15.82 0.15 33.55
N LYS A 227 -16.36 -0.01 34.76
CA LYS A 227 -17.76 0.35 35.05
C LYS A 227 -17.96 1.81 35.50
N VAL A 228 -16.91 2.48 35.99
CA VAL A 228 -17.03 3.82 36.58
C VAL A 228 -17.04 4.94 35.51
N SER A 229 -16.32 4.79 34.39
CA SER A 229 -16.30 5.80 33.32
C SER A 229 -17.58 5.82 32.48
N ALA A 230 -18.22 4.67 32.29
CA ALA A 230 -19.48 4.57 31.55
C ALA A 230 -20.66 5.19 32.31
N LEU A 231 -20.69 5.05 33.64
CA LEU A 231 -21.70 5.66 34.51
C LEU A 231 -21.60 7.20 34.54
N LEU A 232 -20.38 7.74 34.55
CA LEU A 232 -20.15 9.18 34.48
C LEU A 232 -20.58 9.78 33.14
N PHE A 233 -20.34 9.09 32.03
CA PHE A 233 -20.78 9.56 30.71
C PHE A 233 -22.31 9.53 30.56
N MET A 234 -22.97 8.50 31.11
CA MET A 234 -24.43 8.39 31.09
C MET A 234 -25.11 9.48 31.93
N MET A 235 -24.55 9.85 33.10
CA MET A 235 -25.10 10.94 33.91
C MET A 235 -25.01 12.31 33.23
N VAL A 236 -23.90 12.59 32.52
CA VAL A 236 -23.73 13.86 31.79
C VAL A 236 -24.73 13.98 30.64
N VAL A 237 -25.02 12.89 29.93
CA VAL A 237 -26.01 12.89 28.84
C VAL A 237 -27.42 13.13 29.38
N ILE A 238 -27.78 12.54 30.52
CA ILE A 238 -29.10 12.73 31.14
C ILE A 238 -29.30 14.16 31.66
N THR A 239 -28.26 14.80 32.20
CA THR A 239 -28.37 16.20 32.68
C THR A 239 -28.48 17.21 31.56
N ILE A 240 -27.93 16.91 30.37
CA ILE A 240 -28.09 17.76 29.18
C ILE A 240 -29.51 17.63 28.62
N PHE A 241 -30.09 16.43 28.63
CA PHE A 241 -31.45 16.19 28.13
C PHE A 241 -32.54 16.81 28.99
N LEU A 242 -32.40 16.79 30.33
CA LEU A 242 -33.37 17.38 31.27
C LEU A 242 -33.38 18.92 31.30
N LYS A 243 -32.46 19.58 30.59
CA LYS A 243 -32.32 21.05 30.57
C LYS A 243 -32.80 21.69 29.27
N MET A 244 -33.36 20.88 28.37
CA MET A 244 -33.88 21.30 27.05
C MET A 244 -35.41 21.29 26.96
N ASP A 245 -36.13 21.06 28.07
CA ASP A 245 -37.58 21.27 28.20
C ASP A 245 -37.88 22.50 29.07
#